data_AF-A0A7C3NT16-F1
#
_entry.id   AF-A0A7C3NT16-F1
#
_cell.length_a   1.000
_cell.length_b   1.000
_cell.length_c   1.000
_cell.angle_alpha   90.00
_cell.angle_beta   90.00
_cell.angle_gamma   90.00
#
_symmetry.space_group_name_H-M   'P 1'
#
loop_
_entity.id
_entity.type
_entity.pdbx_description
1 polymer ?
#
loop_
_entity_poly.entity_id
_entity_poly.type
_entity_poly.pdbx_seq_one_letter_code
_entity_poly.pdbx_strand_id
1 'polypeptide(L)'
;MPRTNSYDRQLRNIGQSLEALRIHVFELSRQDDRFVVKGEPEKETSLIATLRSWQKKRRSDGLQASLSFTDQDIEQLDRQGRSRRSQSNRLPDFHSLPNTLRTVGSYLDLRGAELLELHKRQLGVTLLSRNKNGYPEYEERTIASFYDLFVKLHERRGKAQDSR
;
A
#
# COMPACT_ATOMS: atom_id res chain seq x y z
N MET A 1 20.34 -11.22 -8.81
CA MET A 1 19.96 -10.99 -7.40
C MET A 1 18.45 -10.88 -7.33
N PRO A 2 17.73 -11.69 -6.54
CA PRO A 2 16.28 -11.57 -6.47
C PRO A 2 15.96 -10.19 -5.85
N ARG A 3 15.16 -9.36 -6.52
CA ARG A 3 14.67 -8.11 -5.94
C ARG A 3 13.75 -8.50 -4.79
N THR A 4 14.27 -8.46 -3.57
CA THR A 4 13.57 -8.99 -2.39
C THR A 4 12.35 -8.15 -2.02
N ASN A 5 12.13 -6.97 -2.60
CA ASN A 5 11.03 -6.04 -2.31
C ASN A 5 10.29 -5.63 -3.60
N SER A 6 9.19 -6.31 -3.91
CA SER A 6 8.25 -5.87 -4.96
C SER A 6 7.25 -4.87 -4.40
N TYR A 7 6.87 -3.87 -5.19
CA TYR A 7 5.91 -2.86 -4.76
C TYR A 7 4.55 -3.48 -4.47
N ASP A 8 4.13 -4.52 -5.21
CA ASP A 8 2.87 -5.21 -4.95
C ASP A 8 2.76 -5.74 -3.50
N ARG A 9 3.88 -6.18 -2.92
CA ARG A 9 3.94 -6.71 -1.56
C ARG A 9 4.05 -5.57 -0.55
N GLN A 10 4.96 -4.62 -0.78
CA GLN A 10 5.19 -3.51 0.12
C GLN A 10 3.94 -2.64 0.28
N LEU A 11 3.35 -2.21 -0.83
CA LEU A 11 2.17 -1.34 -0.83
C LEU A 11 0.93 -2.05 -0.29
N ARG A 12 0.79 -3.36 -0.51
CA ARG A 12 -0.29 -4.14 0.12
C ARG A 12 -0.20 -4.10 1.65
N ASN A 13 0.99 -4.34 2.20
CA ASN A 13 1.17 -4.44 3.65
C ASN A 13 1.01 -3.06 4.31
N ILE A 14 1.48 -2.00 3.66
CA ILE A 14 1.18 -0.63 4.07
C ILE A 14 -0.34 -0.39 4.03
N GLY A 15 -1.01 -0.77 2.95
CA GLY A 15 -2.46 -0.67 2.82
C GLY A 15 -3.24 -1.37 3.93
N GLN A 16 -2.79 -2.54 4.37
CA GLN A 16 -3.39 -3.26 5.51
C GLN A 16 -3.26 -2.45 6.81
N SER A 17 -2.08 -1.87 7.06
CA SER A 17 -1.87 -1.03 8.24
C SER A 17 -2.73 0.24 8.19
N LEU A 18 -2.83 0.88 7.04
CA LEU A 18 -3.62 2.12 6.87
C LEU A 18 -5.12 1.85 6.96
N GLU A 19 -5.60 0.75 6.40
CA GLU A 19 -7.01 0.34 6.50
C GLU A 19 -7.41 0.03 7.94
N ALA A 20 -6.55 -0.66 8.70
CA ALA A 20 -6.77 -0.88 10.13
C ALA A 20 -6.82 0.43 10.95
N LEU A 21 -6.13 1.47 10.47
CA LEU A 21 -6.16 2.82 11.05
C LEU A 21 -7.25 3.72 10.43
N ARG A 22 -8.04 3.21 9.48
CA ARG A 22 -9.07 3.96 8.72
C ARG A 22 -8.55 5.20 8.02
N ILE A 23 -7.35 5.09 7.44
CA ILE A 23 -6.74 6.13 6.62
C ILE A 23 -6.92 5.74 5.15
N HIS A 24 -7.87 6.37 4.45
CA HIS A 24 -8.19 6.09 3.05
C HIS A 24 -7.75 7.19 2.06
N VAL A 25 -7.45 8.39 2.59
CA VAL A 25 -6.89 9.53 1.86
C VAL A 25 -5.55 9.88 2.49
N PHE A 26 -4.49 9.80 1.70
CA PHE A 26 -3.13 9.99 2.20
C PHE A 26 -2.15 10.28 1.07
N GLU A 27 -0.98 10.74 1.47
CA GLU A 27 0.21 10.88 0.65
C GLU A 27 1.25 9.90 1.15
N LEU A 28 1.89 9.19 0.24
CA LEU A 28 2.94 8.22 0.52
C LEU A 28 4.16 8.62 -0.32
N SER A 29 5.30 8.76 0.33
CA SER A 29 6.57 9.07 -0.33
C SER A 29 7.57 7.96 -0.04
N ARG A 30 8.42 7.62 -1.01
CA ARG A 30 9.59 6.80 -0.77
C ARG A 30 10.76 7.72 -0.43
N GLN A 31 11.30 7.57 0.77
CA GLN A 31 12.49 8.29 1.23
C GLN A 31 13.55 7.23 1.53
N ASP A 32 14.64 7.20 0.77
CA ASP A 32 15.73 6.23 0.93
C ASP A 32 15.22 4.78 1.10
N ASP A 33 15.27 4.30 2.35
CA ASP A 33 14.98 2.94 2.80
C ASP A 33 13.57 2.77 3.42
N ARG A 34 12.74 3.82 3.43
CA ARG A 34 11.44 3.81 4.12
C ARG A 34 10.33 4.45 3.30
N PHE A 35 9.11 4.06 3.61
CA PHE A 35 7.90 4.75 3.15
C PHE A 35 7.39 5.68 4.24
N VAL A 36 7.15 6.94 3.88
CA VAL A 36 6.57 7.94 4.78
C VAL A 36 5.16 8.26 4.30
N VAL A 37 4.17 8.01 5.15
CA VAL A 37 2.76 8.25 4.90
C VAL A 37 2.25 9.43 5.72
N LYS A 38 1.60 10.38 5.08
CA LYS A 38 0.89 11.50 5.69
C LYS A 38 -0.60 11.36 5.37
N GLY A 39 -1.44 11.29 6.40
CA GLY A 39 -2.89 11.16 6.24
C GLY A 39 -3.58 11.19 7.58
N GLU A 40 -4.86 11.54 7.58
CA GLU A 40 -5.68 11.58 8.78
C GLU A 40 -6.73 10.47 8.74
N PRO A 41 -7.04 9.82 9.89
CA PRO A 41 -8.16 8.90 9.98
C PRO A 41 -9.49 9.61 9.76
N GLU A 42 -10.47 8.86 9.25
CA GLU A 42 -11.85 9.33 9.20
C GLU A 42 -12.41 9.56 10.62
N LYS A 43 -13.17 10.65 10.80
CA LYS A 43 -13.67 11.13 12.10
C LYS A 43 -14.79 10.21 12.64
N GLU A 44 -14.44 9.09 13.25
CA GLU A 44 -15.34 8.34 14.14
C GLU A 44 -14.82 8.34 15.59
N THR A 45 -15.77 8.47 16.52
CA THR A 45 -15.58 8.83 17.93
C THR A 45 -14.82 7.81 18.80
N SER A 46 -14.76 6.53 18.43
CA SER A 46 -14.16 5.50 19.28
C SER A 46 -12.65 5.27 19.07
N LEU A 47 -12.04 5.85 18.04
CA LEU A 47 -10.61 5.70 17.74
C LEU A 47 -9.73 6.81 18.33
N ILE A 48 -10.31 7.80 19.01
CA ILE A 48 -9.58 8.85 19.74
C ILE A 48 -8.60 8.21 20.76
N ALA A 49 -8.94 7.06 21.34
CA ALA A 49 -8.05 6.32 22.25
C ALA A 49 -6.81 5.73 21.53
N THR A 50 -7.01 5.13 20.36
CA THR A 50 -5.92 4.59 19.52
C THR A 50 -5.04 5.72 18.99
N LEU A 51 -5.65 6.84 18.59
CA LEU A 51 -4.95 8.05 18.16
C LEU A 51 -4.12 8.70 19.28
N ARG A 52 -4.61 8.68 20.52
CA ARG A 52 -3.81 9.12 21.68
C ARG A 52 -2.59 8.25 21.89
N SER A 53 -2.69 6.93 21.74
CA SER A 53 -1.53 6.04 21.86
C SER A 53 -0.48 6.30 20.76
N TRP A 54 -0.95 6.59 19.54
CA TRP A 54 -0.14 6.98 18.39
C TRP A 54 0.51 8.37 18.55
N GLN A 55 -0.24 9.35 19.04
CA GLN A 55 0.28 10.68 19.39
C GLN A 55 1.28 10.63 20.56
N LYS A 56 1.05 9.76 21.56
CA LYS A 56 1.93 9.62 22.72
C LYS A 56 3.27 8.98 22.34
N LYS A 57 3.28 8.05 21.38
CA LYS A 57 4.51 7.50 20.79
C LYS A 57 5.26 8.50 19.88
N ARG A 58 4.58 9.54 19.38
CA ARG A 58 5.14 10.61 18.54
C ARG A 58 5.58 11.89 19.25
N ARG A 59 5.18 12.13 20.50
CA ARG A 59 5.64 13.32 21.25
C ARG A 59 7.15 13.33 21.56
N SER A 60 7.87 12.24 21.29
CA SER A 60 9.33 12.20 21.31
C SER A 60 10.00 12.64 20.01
N ASP A 61 9.30 12.59 18.86
CA ASP A 61 9.79 12.99 17.53
C ASP A 61 8.88 14.10 16.98
N GLY A 62 9.18 15.35 17.33
CA GLY A 62 8.41 16.50 16.89
C GLY A 62 8.45 16.66 15.36
N LEU A 63 7.33 16.39 14.67
CA LEU A 63 6.75 17.15 13.55
C LEU A 63 5.68 16.31 12.83
N GLN A 64 4.43 16.78 12.86
CA GLN A 64 3.27 16.33 12.06
C GLN A 64 2.97 14.82 12.05
N ALA A 65 1.72 14.48 11.75
CA ALA A 65 1.21 13.15 11.97
C ALA A 65 1.63 12.10 10.90
N SER A 66 2.93 11.88 10.66
CA SER A 66 3.45 10.97 9.61
C SER A 66 3.82 9.56 10.10
N LEU A 67 3.36 8.51 9.41
CA LEU A 67 3.70 7.10 9.67
C LEU A 67 4.91 6.74 8.82
N SER A 68 5.92 6.10 9.41
CA SER A 68 7.08 5.60 8.69
C SER A 68 7.08 4.07 8.70
N PHE A 69 7.37 3.47 7.56
CA PHE A 69 7.48 2.03 7.39
C PHE A 69 8.84 1.71 6.77
N THR A 70 9.75 1.15 7.57
CA THR A 70 11.00 0.57 7.07
C THR A 70 10.71 -0.74 6.35
N ASP A 71 11.67 -1.22 5.56
CA ASP A 71 11.54 -2.53 4.93
C ASP A 71 11.38 -3.66 5.97
N GLN A 72 12.01 -3.54 7.15
CA GLN A 72 11.82 -4.48 8.26
C GLN A 72 10.40 -4.45 8.84
N ASP A 73 9.80 -3.26 8.99
CA ASP A 73 8.40 -3.13 9.43
C ASP A 73 7.46 -3.83 8.44
N ILE A 74 7.69 -3.64 7.15
CA ILE A 74 6.90 -4.25 6.07
C ILE A 74 7.03 -5.78 6.09
N GLU A 75 8.21 -6.32 6.35
CA GLU A 75 8.42 -7.77 6.51
C GLU A 75 7.70 -8.32 7.74
N GLN A 76 7.69 -7.59 8.85
CA GLN A 76 6.92 -7.97 10.04
C GLN A 76 5.42 -7.97 9.75
N LEU A 77 4.90 -6.94 9.09
CA LEU A 77 3.51 -6.87 8.64
C LEU A 77 3.18 -8.03 7.70
N ASP A 78 4.08 -8.39 6.78
CA ASP A 78 3.88 -9.53 5.87
C ASP A 78 3.75 -10.84 6.64
N ARG A 79 4.63 -11.08 7.61
CA ARG A 79 4.60 -12.29 8.45
C ARG A 79 3.32 -12.37 9.27
N GLN A 80 2.89 -11.27 9.88
CA GLN A 80 1.63 -11.19 10.64
C GLN A 80 0.41 -11.37 9.72
N GLY A 81 0.43 -10.81 8.52
CA GLY A 81 -0.63 -10.97 7.52
C GLY A 81 -0.73 -12.40 7.00
N ARG A 82 0.39 -13.11 6.87
CA ARG A 82 0.43 -14.53 6.47
C ARG A 82 -0.13 -15.45 7.55
N SER A 83 0.18 -15.23 8.83
CA SER A 83 -0.34 -16.06 9.92
C SER A 83 -1.85 -15.90 10.09
N ARG A 84 -2.40 -14.72 9.81
CA ARG A 84 -3.85 -14.45 9.79
C ARG A 84 -4.58 -14.97 8.55
N ARG A 85 -3.85 -15.46 7.53
CA ARG A 85 -4.42 -15.91 6.25
C ARG A 85 -5.02 -17.32 6.29
N SER A 86 -5.15 -17.89 7.48
CA SER A 86 -5.93 -19.10 7.71
C SER A 86 -7.41 -18.83 7.37
N GLN A 87 -7.89 -19.46 6.29
CA GLN A 87 -9.31 -19.71 6.02
C GLN A 87 -10.15 -18.47 5.60
N SER A 88 -10.00 -18.00 4.35
CA SER A 88 -11.21 -17.56 3.64
C SER A 88 -11.09 -17.85 2.15
N ASN A 89 -11.97 -18.72 1.65
CA ASN A 89 -12.18 -19.00 0.23
C ASN A 89 -12.95 -17.84 -0.46
N ARG A 90 -12.75 -16.59 0.01
CA ARG A 90 -13.48 -15.42 -0.46
C ARG A 90 -12.74 -14.76 -1.60
N LEU A 91 -13.50 -14.33 -2.62
CA LEU A 91 -13.00 -13.45 -3.66
C LEU A 91 -12.46 -12.17 -2.99
N PRO A 92 -11.25 -11.73 -3.33
CA PRO A 92 -10.69 -10.50 -2.80
C PRO A 92 -11.50 -9.30 -3.26
N ASP A 93 -11.83 -8.39 -2.33
CA ASP A 93 -12.49 -7.13 -2.63
C ASP A 93 -11.48 -6.15 -3.24
N PHE A 94 -11.67 -5.79 -4.51
CA PHE A 94 -10.82 -4.83 -5.22
C PHE A 94 -10.76 -3.46 -4.53
N HIS A 95 -11.88 -3.01 -3.96
CA HIS A 95 -11.99 -1.68 -3.38
C HIS A 95 -11.37 -1.57 -1.99
N SER A 96 -11.03 -2.70 -1.35
CA SER A 96 -10.20 -2.68 -0.13
C SER A 96 -8.87 -2.01 -0.40
N LEU A 97 -8.39 -1.22 0.56
CA LEU A 97 -7.16 -0.45 0.40
C LEU A 97 -5.94 -1.35 0.14
N PRO A 98 -5.76 -2.51 0.81
CA PRO A 98 -4.68 -3.45 0.50
C PRO A 98 -4.67 -3.94 -0.93
N ASN A 99 -5.84 -4.24 -1.51
CA ASN A 99 -5.93 -4.80 -2.87
C ASN A 99 -5.76 -3.72 -3.93
N THR A 100 -6.32 -2.53 -3.71
CA THR A 100 -6.04 -1.36 -4.56
C THR A 100 -4.54 -1.07 -4.59
N LEU A 101 -3.89 -0.94 -3.42
CA LEU A 101 -2.46 -0.64 -3.35
C LEU A 101 -1.56 -1.77 -3.86
N ARG A 102 -1.93 -3.04 -3.64
CA ARG A 102 -1.26 -4.19 -4.27
C ARG A 102 -1.28 -4.08 -5.80
N THR A 103 -2.41 -3.68 -6.36
CA THR A 103 -2.59 -3.59 -7.82
C THR A 103 -1.77 -2.44 -8.39
N VAL A 104 -1.77 -1.28 -7.71
CA VAL A 104 -0.88 -0.15 -8.05
C VAL A 104 0.59 -0.56 -7.96
N GLY A 105 0.97 -1.30 -6.91
CA GLY A 105 2.33 -1.83 -6.77
C GLY A 105 2.72 -2.77 -7.91
N SER A 106 1.82 -3.68 -8.28
CA SER A 106 2.03 -4.59 -9.42
C SER A 106 2.18 -3.82 -10.74
N TYR A 107 1.43 -2.74 -10.91
CA TYR A 107 1.53 -1.86 -12.07
C TYR A 107 2.91 -1.19 -12.15
N LEU A 108 3.43 -0.65 -11.04
CA LEU A 108 4.78 -0.09 -10.95
C LEU A 108 5.85 -1.14 -11.27
N ASP A 109 5.73 -2.33 -10.68
CA ASP A 109 6.64 -3.47 -10.90
C ASP A 109 6.67 -3.87 -12.39
N LEU A 110 5.51 -3.95 -13.05
CA LEU A 110 5.40 -4.29 -14.48
C LEU A 110 6.04 -3.23 -15.40
N ARG A 111 5.96 -1.95 -15.03
CA ARG A 111 6.62 -0.87 -15.77
C ARG A 111 8.12 -0.77 -15.48
N GLY A 112 8.61 -1.47 -14.45
CA GLY A 112 9.96 -1.28 -13.95
C GLY A 112 10.20 0.14 -13.46
N ALA A 113 9.15 0.79 -12.93
CA ALA A 113 9.19 2.15 -12.44
C ALA A 113 9.50 2.18 -10.95
N GLU A 114 10.33 3.13 -10.53
CA GLU A 114 10.63 3.41 -9.12
C GLU A 114 9.65 4.46 -8.59
N LEU A 115 8.90 4.13 -7.55
CA LEU A 115 7.96 5.04 -6.93
C LEU A 115 8.69 6.14 -6.15
N LEU A 116 8.36 7.41 -6.43
CA LEU A 116 8.81 8.56 -5.65
C LEU A 116 7.69 9.03 -4.71
N GLU A 117 6.49 9.27 -5.26
CA GLU A 117 5.31 9.66 -4.49
C GLU A 117 4.03 9.01 -5.02
N LEU A 118 3.09 8.76 -4.11
CA LEU A 118 1.74 8.28 -4.37
C LEU A 118 0.76 9.12 -3.55
N HIS A 119 -0.20 9.75 -4.21
CA HIS A 119 -1.29 10.46 -3.52
C HIS A 119 -2.56 9.66 -3.74
N LYS A 120 -3.10 9.10 -2.65
CA LYS A 120 -4.35 8.34 -2.66
C LYS A 120 -5.48 9.29 -2.27
N ARG A 121 -6.45 9.46 -3.17
CA ARG A 121 -7.71 10.19 -2.93
C ARG A 121 -8.88 9.21 -2.96
N GLN A 122 -10.11 9.67 -2.73
CA GLN A 122 -11.28 8.79 -2.67
C GLN A 122 -11.49 7.97 -3.95
N LEU A 123 -11.38 8.62 -5.12
CA LEU A 123 -11.68 8.02 -6.42
C LEU A 123 -10.47 7.80 -7.33
N GLY A 124 -9.30 8.30 -6.93
CA GLY A 124 -8.12 8.34 -7.78
C GLY A 124 -6.81 8.15 -7.02
N VAL A 125 -5.77 7.90 -7.81
CA VAL A 125 -4.38 7.78 -7.39
C VAL A 125 -3.54 8.64 -8.33
N THR A 126 -2.71 9.49 -7.75
CA THR A 126 -1.66 10.20 -8.47
C THR A 126 -0.33 9.54 -8.16
N LEU A 127 0.50 9.31 -9.18
CA LEU A 127 1.81 8.70 -9.04
C LEU A 127 2.86 9.66 -9.62
N LEU A 128 3.91 9.91 -8.84
CA LEU A 128 5.17 10.40 -9.33
C LEU A 128 6.16 9.24 -9.25
N SER A 129 6.67 8.80 -10.39
CA SER A 129 7.60 7.68 -10.48
C SER A 129 8.76 8.01 -11.40
N ARG A 130 9.89 7.33 -11.21
CA ARG A 130 11.02 7.36 -12.13
C ARG A 130 10.92 6.14 -13.04
N ASN A 131 10.84 6.35 -14.35
CA ASN A 131 10.79 5.25 -15.30
C ASN A 131 12.15 4.53 -15.40
N LYS A 132 12.18 3.43 -16.15
CA LYS A 132 13.40 2.63 -16.39
C LYS A 132 14.57 3.40 -17.03
N ASN A 133 14.30 4.54 -17.68
CA ASN A 133 15.30 5.40 -18.28
C ASN A 133 15.80 6.50 -17.31
N GLY A 134 15.28 6.53 -16.08
CA GLY A 134 15.68 7.48 -15.05
C GLY A 134 14.90 8.80 -15.05
N TYR A 135 13.91 8.98 -15.94
CA TYR A 135 13.12 10.20 -16.05
C TYR A 135 11.89 10.17 -15.14
N PRO A 136 11.55 11.29 -14.47
CA PRO A 136 10.33 11.39 -13.71
C PRO A 136 9.11 11.40 -14.64
N GLU A 137 8.09 10.65 -14.25
CA GLU A 137 6.78 10.58 -14.89
C GLU A 137 5.70 10.82 -13.84
N TYR A 138 4.81 11.75 -14.17
CA TYR A 138 3.62 12.06 -13.40
C TYR A 138 2.40 11.48 -14.10
N GLU A 139 1.55 10.78 -13.36
CA GLU A 139 0.28 10.28 -13.87
C GLU A 139 -0.82 10.39 -12.82
N GLU A 140 -2.02 10.70 -13.29
CA GLU A 140 -3.25 10.66 -12.51
C GLU A 140 -4.17 9.59 -13.09
N ARG A 141 -4.68 8.72 -12.23
CA ARG A 141 -5.49 7.56 -12.61
C ARG A 141 -6.68 7.43 -11.68
N THR A 142 -7.84 7.04 -12.23
CA THR A 142 -8.96 6.61 -11.39
C THR A 142 -8.67 5.24 -10.79
N ILE A 143 -9.22 4.94 -9.62
CA ILE A 143 -9.09 3.60 -9.01
C ILE A 143 -9.66 2.53 -9.96
N ALA A 144 -10.78 2.82 -10.61
CA ALA A 144 -11.43 1.93 -11.57
C ALA A 144 -10.51 1.52 -12.74
N SER A 145 -9.59 2.39 -13.18
CA SER A 145 -8.66 2.06 -14.27
C SER A 145 -7.72 0.89 -13.97
N PHE A 146 -7.57 0.51 -12.69
CA PHE A 146 -6.76 -0.64 -12.27
C PHE A 146 -7.55 -1.96 -12.20
N TYR A 147 -8.86 -1.96 -12.44
CA TYR A 147 -9.72 -3.14 -12.26
C TYR A 147 -9.32 -4.31 -13.18
N ASP A 148 -9.09 -4.04 -14.46
CA ASP A 148 -8.69 -5.09 -15.41
C ASP A 148 -7.34 -5.73 -15.04
N LEU A 149 -6.41 -4.91 -14.52
CA LEU A 149 -5.13 -5.41 -14.04
C LEU A 149 -5.34 -6.30 -12.80
N PHE A 150 -6.19 -5.89 -11.87
CA PHE A 150 -6.53 -6.68 -10.70
C PHE A 150 -7.10 -8.06 -11.09
N VAL A 151 -8.08 -8.10 -12.00
CA VAL A 151 -8.67 -9.36 -12.49
C VAL A 151 -7.59 -10.26 -13.10
N LYS A 152 -6.74 -9.73 -13.99
CA LYS A 152 -5.64 -10.48 -14.62
C LYS A 152 -4.66 -11.06 -13.59
N LEU A 153 -4.35 -10.33 -12.52
CA LEU A 153 -3.46 -10.80 -11.45
C LEU A 153 -4.09 -11.95 -10.64
N HIS A 154 -5.41 -11.96 -10.49
CA HIS A 154 -6.14 -13.01 -9.77
C HIS A 154 -6.41 -14.26 -10.61
N GLU A 155 -6.73 -14.12 -11.90
CA GLU A 155 -6.89 -15.26 -12.82
C GLU A 155 -5.59 -16.07 -12.98
N ARG A 156 -4.44 -15.39 -13.07
CA ARG A 156 -3.13 -16.05 -13.14
C ARG A 156 -2.84 -16.90 -11.91
N ARG A 157 -3.40 -16.52 -10.75
CA ARG A 157 -3.22 -17.24 -9.49
C ARG A 157 -4.09 -18.49 -9.40
N GLY A 158 -5.32 -18.45 -9.91
CA GLY A 158 -6.19 -19.64 -10.00
C GLY A 158 -5.58 -20.72 -10.89
N LYS A 159 -5.11 -20.34 -12.08
CA LYS A 159 -4.49 -21.30 -13.03
C LYS A 159 -3.23 -21.96 -12.48
N ALA A 160 -2.41 -21.24 -11.72
CA ALA A 160 -1.21 -21.79 -11.09
C ALA A 160 -1.51 -22.75 -9.93
N GLN A 161 -2.72 -22.68 -9.35
CA GLN A 161 -3.16 -23.51 -8.24
C GLN A 161 -3.88 -24.78 -8.72
N ASP A 162 -4.54 -24.73 -9.90
CA ASP A 162 -5.17 -25.89 -10.55
C ASP A 162 -4.20 -26.78 -11.35
N SER A 163 -2.94 -26.35 -11.52
CA SER A 163 -1.90 -27.08 -12.25
C SER A 163 -0.96 -27.89 -11.33
N ARG A 164 -1.39 -28.22 -10.11
CA ARG A 164 -0.62 -28.98 -9.11
C ARG A 164 -1.39 -30.16 -8.55
#